data_AF-A0A975FJA8-F1
#
_entry.id   AF-A0A975FJA8-F1
#
_cell.length_a   1.000
_cell.length_b   1.000
_cell.length_c   1.000
_cell.angle_alpha   90.00
_cell.angle_beta   90.00
_cell.angle_gamma   90.00
#
_symmetry.space_group_name_H-M   'P 1'
#
loop_
_entity.id
_entity.type
_entity.pdbx_description
1 polymer ?
#
loop_
_entity_poly.entity_id
_entity_poly.type
_entity_poly.pdbx_seq_one_letter_code
_entity_poly.pdbx_strand_id
1 'polypeptide(L)'
;MLASGAAALMAVTAIGGIAAGEQEAAAKAASAQLSEASIQSLAPALTGKANKPATDVVKDELVVTPAADPKITTGPSATEVSVRGGAQVSVSGEGLDKVAKVTVGGQEAEIVKAENEQVTFAVPGVSDAATGGAELAFTAADGQPVEIDPAATGSAQPASAEGEAAPTTLGVSYVSDPGVQKQIDYVMAHWQNYNSDHYMVLPGVDCANFTSQSLLERGWEEDEGWHYRGGNVSSSWISSTAMRDYLNSRPDRATPLDDTQRDLVRVGDVAQFDWDNSGDRDHTAVVTQVEHTDAGTKIWVGGHTKDIDFWDVDEALATGGGTVSYFSIK
;
A
#
# COMPACT_ATOMS: atom_id res chain seq x y z
N MET A 1 -27.94 66.42 -3.97
CA MET A 1 -28.36 65.48 -2.91
C MET A 1 -27.08 65.19 -2.11
N LEU A 2 -26.94 65.52 -0.82
CA LEU A 2 -27.81 65.27 0.36
C LEU A 2 -28.04 63.76 0.58
N ALA A 3 -27.76 63.16 1.74
CA ALA A 3 -27.03 63.61 2.95
C ALA A 3 -26.62 62.39 3.83
N SER A 4 -25.81 62.61 4.88
CA SER A 4 -25.65 61.89 6.20
C SER A 4 -26.14 60.44 6.40
N GLY A 5 -25.62 59.56 7.29
CA GLY A 5 -24.76 59.68 8.50
C GLY A 5 -25.27 58.67 9.58
N ALA A 6 -24.64 58.43 10.75
CA ALA A 6 -23.30 58.75 11.26
C ALA A 6 -22.97 57.97 12.57
N ALA A 7 -21.77 57.36 12.64
CA ALA A 7 -20.85 57.26 13.81
C ALA A 7 -21.33 56.93 15.26
N ALA A 8 -20.83 55.80 15.82
CA ALA A 8 -20.53 55.49 17.25
C ALA A 8 -19.68 54.18 17.32
N LEU A 9 -18.74 53.84 18.23
CA LEU A 9 -18.10 54.38 19.46
C LEU A 9 -18.59 53.85 20.85
N MET A 10 -17.66 53.77 21.83
CA MET A 10 -17.74 53.21 23.22
C MET A 10 -17.75 51.66 23.31
N ALA A 11 -16.91 50.86 24.00
CA ALA A 11 -15.70 50.99 24.87
C ALA A 11 -15.85 50.83 26.42
N VAL A 12 -15.03 49.92 27.01
CA VAL A 12 -14.65 49.77 28.46
C VAL A 12 -15.79 49.26 29.40
N THR A 13 -15.65 48.48 30.50
CA THR A 13 -14.59 47.87 31.39
C THR A 13 -15.06 46.42 31.75
N ALA A 14 -14.31 45.36 32.12
CA ALA A 14 -13.06 45.10 32.88
C ALA A 14 -13.14 45.18 34.43
N ILE A 15 -12.85 44.06 35.12
CA ILE A 15 -12.46 43.76 36.54
C ILE A 15 -12.55 42.22 36.70
N GLY A 16 -11.64 41.41 37.28
CA GLY A 16 -10.22 41.50 37.70
C GLY A 16 -9.58 40.10 37.41
N GLY A 17 -8.30 39.75 37.66
CA GLY A 17 -7.34 40.16 38.70
C GLY A 17 -7.37 39.16 39.88
N ILE A 18 -6.28 38.55 40.40
CA ILE A 18 -4.82 38.74 40.32
C ILE A 18 -4.07 37.41 40.64
N ALA A 19 -2.83 37.24 40.13
CA ALA A 19 -1.79 36.22 40.47
C ALA A 19 -2.11 34.74 40.12
N ALA A 20 -1.18 33.84 39.72
CA ALA A 20 0.28 33.65 39.91
C ALA A 20 0.68 33.07 41.29
N GLY A 21 1.57 32.08 41.41
CA GLY A 21 2.14 31.21 40.37
C GLY A 21 3.43 30.51 40.81
N GLU A 22 3.38 29.22 41.13
CA GLU A 22 4.54 28.39 41.50
C GLU A 22 4.23 26.88 41.29
N GLN A 23 4.90 26.22 40.33
CA GLN A 23 5.40 24.83 40.42
C GLN A 23 6.18 24.48 39.16
N GLU A 24 7.48 24.76 39.21
CA GLU A 24 8.47 24.27 38.24
C GLU A 24 8.92 22.84 38.59
N ALA A 25 9.53 22.14 37.64
CA ALA A 25 10.38 20.95 37.85
C ALA A 25 9.79 19.73 38.61
N ALA A 26 9.01 18.89 37.89
CA ALA A 26 8.67 17.53 38.37
C ALA A 26 8.68 16.41 37.29
N ALA A 27 8.96 16.71 36.01
CA ALA A 27 8.66 15.79 34.91
C ALA A 27 9.86 15.32 34.05
N LYS A 28 11.12 15.61 34.42
CA LYS A 28 12.27 15.27 33.55
C LYS A 28 13.61 14.99 34.26
N ALA A 29 13.63 14.15 35.31
CA ALA A 29 14.86 13.53 35.82
C ALA A 29 14.57 12.32 36.76
N ALA A 30 14.41 11.11 36.22
CA ALA A 30 14.34 9.88 37.05
C ALA A 30 14.71 8.55 36.34
N SER A 31 15.16 8.56 35.07
CA SER A 31 15.58 7.34 34.37
C SER A 31 17.00 6.89 34.76
N ALA A 32 17.24 6.66 36.06
CA ALA A 32 18.40 5.93 36.59
C ALA A 32 18.21 5.64 38.09
N GLN A 33 17.95 4.37 38.45
CA GLN A 33 18.64 3.60 39.50
C GLN A 33 17.81 2.38 39.90
N LEU A 34 18.16 1.22 39.34
CA LEU A 34 17.83 -0.08 39.92
C LEU A 34 18.54 -0.21 41.28
N SER A 35 17.90 -0.84 42.26
CA SER A 35 18.56 -1.32 43.47
C SER A 35 17.89 -2.59 44.00
N GLU A 36 18.71 -3.58 44.36
CA GLU A 36 18.27 -4.93 44.71
C GLU A 36 17.79 -5.02 46.17
N ALA A 37 16.59 -4.51 46.46
CA ALA A 37 16.08 -4.46 47.84
C ALA A 37 14.54 -4.59 47.96
N SER A 38 13.94 -5.64 47.38
CA SER A 38 12.52 -6.00 47.63
C SER A 38 12.23 -7.50 47.50
N ILE A 39 13.02 -8.31 48.21
CA ILE A 39 12.64 -9.69 48.56
C ILE A 39 12.39 -9.70 50.08
N GLN A 40 11.38 -10.47 50.53
CA GLN A 40 10.89 -10.58 51.91
C GLN A 40 10.06 -9.39 52.44
N SER A 41 8.73 -9.57 52.49
CA SER A 41 7.86 -9.30 53.67
C SER A 41 6.37 -9.27 53.27
N LEU A 42 5.67 -10.41 53.27
CA LEU A 42 4.20 -10.45 53.19
C LEU A 42 3.58 -11.79 53.67
N ALA A 43 3.79 -12.11 54.95
CA ALA A 43 3.04 -13.10 55.74
C ALA A 43 3.26 -12.74 57.23
N PRO A 44 2.32 -12.98 58.18
CA PRO A 44 1.30 -14.05 58.16
C PRO A 44 -0.13 -13.60 58.54
N ALA A 45 -1.11 -14.53 58.49
CA ALA A 45 -1.97 -14.90 59.63
C ALA A 45 -3.22 -15.74 59.24
N LEU A 46 -3.12 -17.08 59.33
CA LEU A 46 -4.27 -17.95 59.65
C LEU A 46 -3.78 -19.09 60.56
N THR A 47 -4.52 -19.38 61.64
CA THR A 47 -4.20 -20.46 62.60
C THR A 47 -5.40 -21.39 62.77
N GLY A 48 -5.19 -22.70 62.62
CA GLY A 48 -6.31 -23.65 62.50
C GLY A 48 -5.95 -25.12 62.77
N LYS A 49 -5.59 -25.42 64.03
CA LYS A 49 -5.53 -26.75 64.69
C LYS A 49 -5.00 -27.96 63.89
N ALA A 50 -3.89 -28.51 64.36
CA ALA A 50 -3.23 -29.68 63.76
C ALA A 50 -3.96 -31.02 63.98
N ASN A 51 -3.69 -31.97 63.08
CA ASN A 51 -3.69 -33.41 63.38
C ASN A 51 -2.49 -34.09 62.65
N LYS A 52 -2.22 -35.37 62.95
CA LYS A 52 -0.95 -36.05 62.57
C LYS A 52 -0.71 -36.19 61.05
N PRO A 53 0.58 -36.32 60.62
CA PRO A 53 0.95 -36.28 59.21
C PRO A 53 0.60 -37.56 58.45
N ALA A 54 0.08 -37.39 57.24
CA ALA A 54 0.14 -38.39 56.18
C ALA A 54 1.21 -37.94 55.18
N THR A 55 2.16 -38.83 54.85
CA THR A 55 3.23 -38.58 53.88
C THR A 55 2.74 -38.87 52.47
N ASP A 56 2.03 -37.91 51.88
CA ASP A 56 1.80 -37.85 50.43
C ASP A 56 1.84 -36.39 49.98
N VAL A 57 3.05 -35.82 49.97
CA VAL A 57 3.33 -34.77 48.97
C VAL A 57 3.41 -35.50 47.65
N VAL A 58 2.27 -35.55 46.94
CA VAL A 58 2.29 -35.71 45.49
C VAL A 58 3.23 -34.61 45.00
N LYS A 59 4.40 -35.01 44.51
CA LYS A 59 5.15 -34.16 43.60
C LYS A 59 4.28 -34.07 42.36
N ASP A 60 3.45 -33.05 42.33
CA ASP A 60 2.97 -32.48 41.09
C ASP A 60 4.21 -31.84 40.45
N GLU A 61 5.03 -32.72 39.89
CA GLU A 61 6.20 -32.38 39.12
C GLU A 61 5.64 -31.59 37.96
N LEU A 62 5.83 -30.27 37.97
CA LEU A 62 5.54 -29.45 36.81
C LEU A 62 6.37 -30.01 35.67
N VAL A 63 5.73 -30.88 34.89
CA VAL A 63 6.13 -31.22 33.55
C VAL A 63 5.94 -29.93 32.78
N VAL A 64 6.95 -29.08 32.87
CA VAL A 64 7.24 -28.06 31.88
C VAL A 64 7.60 -28.85 30.64
N THR A 65 6.56 -29.34 29.96
CA THR A 65 6.65 -29.87 28.60
C THR A 65 7.49 -28.85 27.84
N PRO A 66 8.65 -29.23 27.27
CA PRO A 66 9.47 -28.30 26.50
C PRO A 66 8.55 -27.62 25.50
N ALA A 67 8.38 -26.30 25.65
CA ALA A 67 7.38 -25.57 24.87
C ALA A 67 7.67 -25.84 23.40
N ALA A 68 6.71 -26.41 22.67
CA ALA A 68 6.96 -27.05 21.37
C ALA A 68 7.71 -26.12 20.42
N ASP A 69 8.67 -26.66 19.67
CA ASP A 69 9.44 -25.89 18.70
C ASP A 69 8.48 -25.28 17.65
N PRO A 70 8.68 -24.00 17.27
CA PRO A 70 7.68 -23.27 16.50
C PRO A 70 7.47 -23.93 15.14
N LYS A 71 6.20 -24.17 14.80
CA LYS A 71 5.80 -24.88 13.59
C LYS A 71 4.59 -24.23 12.92
N ILE A 72 4.70 -23.92 11.63
CA ILE A 72 3.60 -23.43 10.79
C ILE A 72 2.85 -24.62 10.19
N THR A 73 1.52 -24.62 10.30
CA THR A 73 0.64 -25.71 9.81
C THR A 73 -0.34 -25.27 8.72
N THR A 74 -0.42 -23.96 8.40
CA THR A 74 -1.28 -23.42 7.34
C THR A 74 -0.52 -22.54 6.36
N GLY A 75 -1.06 -22.42 5.15
CA GLY A 75 -0.61 -21.40 4.20
C GLY A 75 -0.88 -19.96 4.66
N PRO A 76 -0.35 -18.95 3.95
CA PRO A 76 -0.58 -17.54 4.25
C PRO A 76 -2.03 -17.12 3.94
N SER A 77 -2.55 -16.16 4.70
CA SER A 77 -3.91 -15.64 4.55
C SER A 77 -4.16 -14.84 3.26
N ALA A 78 -3.11 -14.53 2.50
CA ALA A 78 -3.16 -13.97 1.15
C ALA A 78 -1.96 -14.49 0.34
N THR A 79 -2.17 -14.76 -0.95
CA THR A 79 -1.13 -15.25 -1.88
C THR A 79 -0.61 -14.17 -2.83
N GLU A 80 -1.28 -13.02 -2.88
CA GLU A 80 -0.94 -11.87 -3.72
C GLU A 80 -0.88 -10.60 -2.86
N VAL A 81 0.10 -9.74 -3.12
CA VAL A 81 0.44 -8.57 -2.30
C VAL A 81 0.89 -7.40 -3.20
N SER A 82 0.58 -6.15 -2.83
CA SER A 82 1.03 -5.00 -3.63
C SER A 82 2.52 -4.73 -3.44
N VAL A 83 3.21 -4.39 -4.53
CA VAL A 83 4.61 -3.91 -4.53
C VAL A 83 4.83 -2.77 -3.52
N ARG A 84 3.80 -1.95 -3.26
CA ARG A 84 3.81 -0.84 -2.30
C ARG A 84 3.91 -1.28 -0.82
N GLY A 85 3.76 -2.57 -0.52
CA GLY A 85 3.81 -3.11 0.84
C GLY A 85 2.64 -2.69 1.74
N GLY A 86 2.83 -2.82 3.05
CA GLY A 86 1.87 -2.43 4.09
C GLY A 86 0.67 -3.36 4.29
N ALA A 87 0.44 -4.31 3.39
CA ALA A 87 -0.58 -5.35 3.55
C ALA A 87 -0.24 -6.28 4.72
N GLN A 88 -1.22 -6.64 5.54
CA GLN A 88 -1.03 -7.59 6.65
C GLN A 88 -1.33 -9.02 6.20
N VAL A 89 -0.36 -9.91 6.35
CA VAL A 89 -0.46 -11.34 6.04
C VAL A 89 -0.27 -12.14 7.33
N SER A 90 -0.98 -13.26 7.47
CA SER A 90 -0.93 -14.12 8.65
C SER A 90 -0.77 -15.59 8.30
N VAL A 91 -0.14 -16.35 9.20
CA VAL A 91 -0.02 -17.83 9.15
C VAL A 91 -0.36 -18.41 10.52
N SER A 92 -0.88 -19.64 10.56
CA SER A 92 -1.27 -20.34 11.80
C SER A 92 -0.42 -21.59 12.05
N GLY A 93 -0.32 -22.01 13.30
CA GLY A 93 0.63 -23.03 13.73
C GLY A 93 0.65 -23.29 15.24
N GLU A 94 1.80 -23.73 15.74
CA GLU A 94 2.08 -23.97 17.16
C GLU A 94 3.37 -23.22 17.58
N GLY A 95 3.40 -22.65 18.79
CA GLY A 95 4.55 -21.93 19.35
C GLY A 95 4.94 -20.63 18.63
N LEU A 96 4.02 -20.02 17.85
CA LEU A 96 4.33 -18.88 16.96
C LEU A 96 4.58 -17.55 17.69
N ASP A 97 4.37 -17.48 19.00
CA ASP A 97 4.81 -16.38 19.87
C ASP A 97 6.33 -16.28 19.99
N LYS A 98 7.07 -17.32 19.60
CA LYS A 98 8.54 -17.37 19.56
C LYS A 98 9.16 -16.78 18.29
N VAL A 99 8.37 -16.42 17.28
CA VAL A 99 8.86 -15.88 16.00
C VAL A 99 9.41 -14.47 16.24
N ALA A 100 10.71 -14.29 16.00
CA ALA A 100 11.42 -13.03 16.24
C ALA A 100 11.68 -12.24 14.96
N LYS A 101 11.65 -12.89 13.79
CA LYS A 101 11.83 -12.25 12.48
C LYS A 101 11.04 -12.97 11.39
N VAL A 102 10.52 -12.18 10.46
CA VAL A 102 9.91 -12.63 9.20
C VAL A 102 10.62 -11.94 8.04
N THR A 103 10.79 -12.62 6.90
CA THR A 103 11.21 -12.01 5.64
C THR A 103 10.29 -12.39 4.49
N VAL A 104 10.13 -11.48 3.53
CA VAL A 104 9.39 -11.65 2.27
C VAL A 104 10.34 -11.33 1.12
N GLY A 105 10.65 -12.31 0.26
CA GLY A 105 11.60 -12.13 -0.84
C GLY A 105 13.01 -11.74 -0.38
N GLY A 106 13.38 -12.08 0.86
CA GLY A 106 14.64 -11.68 1.49
C GLY A 106 14.64 -10.31 2.19
N GLN A 107 13.62 -9.47 2.00
CA GLN A 107 13.44 -8.24 2.78
C GLN A 107 12.77 -8.50 4.13
N GLU A 108 13.11 -7.73 5.17
CA GLU A 108 12.57 -7.89 6.52
C GLU A 108 11.15 -7.32 6.63
N ALA A 109 10.25 -8.07 7.26
CA ALA A 109 8.83 -7.73 7.44
C ALA A 109 8.54 -7.41 8.92
N GLU A 110 7.76 -6.35 9.17
CA GLU A 110 7.39 -5.95 10.53
C GLU A 110 6.36 -6.93 11.12
N ILE A 111 6.65 -7.53 12.27
CA ILE A 111 5.70 -8.39 12.98
C ILE A 111 4.69 -7.50 13.70
N VAL A 112 3.46 -7.44 13.17
CA VAL A 112 2.34 -6.66 13.73
C VAL A 112 1.75 -7.34 14.96
N LYS A 113 1.75 -8.69 14.99
CA LYS A 113 1.23 -9.49 16.09
C LYS A 113 1.86 -10.88 16.10
N ALA A 114 2.21 -11.41 17.27
CA ALA A 114 2.60 -12.80 17.46
C ALA A 114 1.88 -13.39 18.69
N GLU A 115 1.27 -14.56 18.51
CA GLU A 115 0.56 -15.34 19.51
C GLU A 115 0.87 -16.83 19.29
N ASN A 116 0.69 -17.68 20.30
CA ASN A 116 1.09 -19.10 20.26
C ASN A 116 0.56 -19.86 19.02
N GLU A 117 -0.61 -19.51 18.50
CA GLU A 117 -1.26 -20.20 17.37
C GLU A 117 -1.22 -19.40 16.04
N GLN A 118 -0.77 -18.14 16.05
CA GLN A 118 -0.82 -17.25 14.88
C GLN A 118 0.23 -16.14 14.93
N VAL A 119 0.88 -15.86 13.78
CA VAL A 119 1.69 -14.65 13.58
C VAL A 119 1.16 -13.85 12.38
N THR A 120 1.15 -12.52 12.53
CA THR A 120 0.70 -11.55 11.52
C THR A 120 1.79 -10.50 11.31
N PHE A 121 2.14 -10.26 10.05
CA PHE A 121 3.24 -9.38 9.64
C PHE A 121 2.81 -8.44 8.51
N ALA A 122 3.43 -7.27 8.45
CA ALA A 122 3.26 -6.31 7.36
C ALA A 122 4.27 -6.60 6.25
N VAL A 123 3.77 -6.78 5.03
CA VAL A 123 4.58 -7.04 3.82
C VAL A 123 5.43 -5.80 3.52
N PRO A 124 6.76 -5.92 3.31
CA PRO A 124 7.62 -4.79 2.99
C PRO A 124 7.28 -4.21 1.61
N GLY A 125 7.55 -2.91 1.43
CA GLY A 125 7.49 -2.28 0.11
C GLY A 125 8.71 -2.65 -0.71
N VAL A 126 8.50 -3.28 -1.86
CA VAL A 126 9.52 -3.56 -2.86
C VAL A 126 9.45 -2.52 -3.99
N SER A 127 10.37 -2.55 -4.95
CA SER A 127 10.24 -1.73 -6.16
C SER A 127 9.08 -2.21 -7.03
N ASP A 128 8.41 -1.31 -7.75
CA ASP A 128 7.33 -1.66 -8.69
C ASP A 128 7.80 -2.63 -9.81
N ALA A 129 9.11 -2.72 -10.05
CA ALA A 129 9.72 -3.69 -10.96
C ALA A 129 9.88 -5.11 -10.36
N ALA A 130 9.81 -5.27 -9.04
CA ALA A 130 9.93 -6.54 -8.33
C ALA A 130 8.57 -7.28 -8.24
N THR A 131 7.92 -7.46 -9.38
CA THR A 131 6.70 -8.29 -9.49
C THR A 131 7.03 -9.78 -9.55
N GLY A 132 6.07 -10.62 -9.15
CA GLY A 132 6.22 -12.08 -9.12
C GLY A 132 6.54 -12.65 -7.74
N GLY A 133 6.94 -13.93 -7.71
CA GLY A 133 7.02 -14.74 -6.50
C GLY A 133 8.14 -14.33 -5.52
N ALA A 134 7.76 -14.15 -4.26
CA ALA A 134 8.61 -13.83 -3.13
C ALA A 134 8.43 -14.89 -2.01
N GLU A 135 9.53 -15.50 -1.58
CA GLU A 135 9.53 -16.52 -0.53
C GLU A 135 9.29 -15.91 0.86
N LEU A 136 8.52 -16.61 1.70
CA LEU A 136 8.29 -16.31 3.11
C LEU A 136 9.23 -17.17 3.98
N ALA A 137 10.09 -16.52 4.78
CA ALA A 137 10.90 -17.21 5.77
C ALA A 137 10.65 -16.63 7.18
N PHE A 138 10.71 -17.52 8.18
CA PHE A 138 10.40 -17.22 9.58
C PHE A 138 11.55 -17.72 10.46
N THR A 139 11.98 -16.90 11.42
CA THR A 139 13.11 -17.21 12.31
C THR A 139 12.70 -17.02 13.77
N ALA A 140 13.01 -18.02 14.60
CA ALA A 140 12.75 -17.99 16.03
C ALA A 140 13.78 -17.14 16.80
N ALA A 141 13.47 -16.81 18.06
CA ALA A 141 14.33 -15.97 18.91
C ALA A 141 15.74 -16.55 19.23
N ASP A 142 15.96 -17.84 18.97
CA ASP A 142 17.26 -18.51 19.08
C ASP A 142 18.08 -18.52 17.77
N GLY A 143 17.53 -17.96 16.69
CA GLY A 143 18.12 -17.91 15.36
C GLY A 143 17.84 -19.12 14.47
N GLN A 144 17.04 -20.10 14.90
CA GLN A 144 16.66 -21.24 14.06
C GLN A 144 15.52 -20.89 13.09
N PRO A 145 15.49 -21.50 11.89
CA PRO A 145 14.32 -21.44 11.02
C PRO A 145 13.14 -22.20 11.64
N VAL A 146 11.94 -21.66 11.49
CA VAL A 146 10.67 -22.27 11.95
C VAL A 146 10.31 -23.46 11.05
N GLU A 147 9.79 -24.56 11.60
CA GLU A 147 9.34 -25.69 10.77
C GLU A 147 8.08 -25.31 9.99
N ILE A 148 8.01 -25.66 8.70
CA ILE A 148 6.82 -25.49 7.87
C ILE A 148 6.31 -26.89 7.50
N ASP A 149 5.07 -27.21 7.89
CA ASP A 149 4.47 -28.50 7.54
C ASP A 149 4.25 -28.61 6.02
N PRO A 150 4.53 -29.77 5.37
CA PRO A 150 4.23 -29.97 3.96
C PRO A 150 2.75 -29.76 3.58
N ALA A 151 1.81 -29.83 4.52
CA ALA A 151 0.41 -29.47 4.28
C ALA A 151 0.17 -27.96 4.07
N ALA A 152 1.08 -27.10 4.54
CA ALA A 152 0.94 -25.64 4.48
C ALA A 152 1.26 -25.03 3.10
N THR A 153 2.07 -25.70 2.27
CA THR A 153 2.69 -25.10 1.07
C THR A 153 1.84 -25.16 -0.20
N GLY A 154 0.65 -25.77 -0.15
CA GLY A 154 -0.45 -25.48 -1.08
C GLY A 154 -0.27 -25.84 -2.56
N SER A 155 0.78 -26.56 -2.97
CA SER A 155 0.96 -27.00 -4.37
C SER A 155 1.77 -28.29 -4.53
N ALA A 156 1.06 -29.42 -4.54
CA ALA A 156 1.60 -30.71 -4.96
C ALA A 156 1.65 -30.82 -6.50
N GLN A 157 2.63 -30.16 -7.13
CA GLN A 157 2.99 -30.42 -8.52
C GLN A 157 3.48 -31.88 -8.65
N PRO A 158 2.96 -32.70 -9.58
CA PRO A 158 3.47 -34.06 -9.78
C PRO A 158 4.96 -34.04 -10.17
N ALA A 159 5.79 -34.76 -9.42
CA ALA A 159 7.22 -34.81 -9.68
C ALA A 159 7.52 -35.56 -11.00
N SER A 160 7.96 -34.82 -12.02
CA SER A 160 8.78 -35.40 -13.09
C SER A 160 10.08 -35.91 -12.48
N ALA A 161 10.42 -37.17 -12.74
CA ALA A 161 11.48 -37.88 -12.03
C ALA A 161 12.90 -37.37 -12.36
N GLU A 162 13.83 -37.67 -11.45
CA GLU A 162 15.29 -37.48 -11.57
C GLU A 162 15.78 -36.02 -11.58
N GLY A 163 15.37 -35.28 -10.56
CA GLY A 163 16.08 -34.11 -10.01
C GLY A 163 16.01 -34.12 -8.48
N GLU A 164 16.89 -33.38 -7.79
CA GLU A 164 16.77 -33.21 -6.33
C GLU A 164 15.42 -32.57 -5.98
N ALA A 165 14.80 -33.02 -4.89
CA ALA A 165 13.55 -32.44 -4.42
C ALA A 165 13.82 -31.02 -3.93
N ALA A 166 13.47 -30.02 -4.75
CA ALA A 166 13.48 -28.63 -4.34
C ALA A 166 12.65 -28.47 -3.06
N PRO A 167 13.10 -27.65 -2.09
CA PRO A 167 12.34 -27.45 -0.86
C PRO A 167 10.95 -26.91 -1.20
N THR A 168 9.91 -27.49 -0.61
CA THR A 168 8.56 -26.92 -0.65
C THR A 168 8.57 -25.67 0.22
N THR A 169 8.78 -24.52 -0.39
CA THR A 169 8.82 -23.21 0.27
C THR A 169 7.42 -22.60 0.35
N LEU A 170 7.24 -21.65 1.27
CA LEU A 170 6.03 -20.86 1.42
C LEU A 170 6.25 -19.49 0.75
N GLY A 171 5.23 -18.88 0.15
CA GLY A 171 5.44 -17.67 -0.66
C GLY A 171 4.18 -16.86 -0.94
N VAL A 172 4.41 -15.64 -1.43
CA VAL A 172 3.39 -14.69 -1.94
C VAL A 172 3.89 -14.10 -3.27
N SER A 173 3.00 -13.57 -4.12
CA SER A 173 3.39 -12.89 -5.36
C SER A 173 3.16 -11.38 -5.28
N TYR A 174 4.16 -10.59 -5.63
CA TYR A 174 4.01 -9.15 -5.78
C TYR A 174 3.27 -8.83 -7.09
N VAL A 175 2.12 -8.16 -6.99
CA VAL A 175 1.26 -7.72 -8.09
C VAL A 175 0.79 -6.30 -7.83
N SER A 176 0.95 -5.39 -8.78
CA SER A 176 0.84 -3.94 -8.49
C SER A 176 -0.57 -3.52 -8.05
N ASP A 177 -1.55 -3.86 -8.88
CA ASP A 177 -3.00 -3.81 -8.66
C ASP A 177 -3.67 -4.56 -9.85
N PRO A 178 -4.66 -5.46 -9.65
CA PRO A 178 -5.23 -6.25 -10.75
C PRO A 178 -6.02 -5.46 -11.81
N GLY A 179 -6.48 -4.25 -11.48
CA GLY A 179 -7.03 -3.30 -12.44
C GLY A 179 -5.93 -2.57 -13.21
N VAL A 180 -4.89 -2.08 -12.51
CA VAL A 180 -3.71 -1.48 -13.16
C VAL A 180 -3.09 -2.45 -14.16
N GLN A 181 -2.95 -3.73 -13.82
CA GLN A 181 -2.38 -4.72 -14.73
C GLN A 181 -3.18 -4.80 -16.05
N LYS A 182 -4.51 -4.94 -15.99
CA LYS A 182 -5.37 -4.97 -17.19
C LYS A 182 -5.27 -3.69 -18.03
N GLN A 183 -5.18 -2.53 -17.37
CA GLN A 183 -5.02 -1.25 -18.03
C GLN A 183 -3.72 -1.22 -18.86
N ILE A 184 -2.60 -1.69 -18.29
CA ILE A 184 -1.31 -1.74 -18.99
C ILE A 184 -1.29 -2.84 -20.05
N ASP A 185 -1.84 -4.02 -19.77
CA ASP A 185 -1.99 -5.11 -20.75
C ASP A 185 -2.76 -4.64 -21.99
N TYR A 186 -3.85 -3.88 -21.80
CA TYR A 186 -4.61 -3.28 -22.90
C TYR A 186 -3.78 -2.29 -23.71
N VAL A 187 -3.08 -1.36 -23.04
CA VAL A 187 -2.21 -0.38 -23.71
C VAL A 187 -1.13 -1.10 -24.53
N MET A 188 -0.46 -2.09 -23.95
CA MET A 188 0.60 -2.85 -24.60
C MET A 188 0.11 -3.71 -25.77
N ALA A 189 -1.12 -4.23 -25.70
CA ALA A 189 -1.73 -4.97 -26.81
C ALA A 189 -2.10 -4.05 -27.99
N HIS A 190 -2.61 -2.85 -27.70
CA HIS A 190 -3.38 -2.05 -28.67
C HIS A 190 -2.74 -0.74 -29.15
N TRP A 191 -1.66 -0.23 -28.55
CA TRP A 191 -1.05 1.07 -28.90
C TRP A 191 -0.71 1.30 -30.38
N GLN A 192 -0.51 0.23 -31.14
CA GLN A 192 -0.37 0.23 -32.61
C GLN A 192 -1.44 -0.65 -33.31
N ASN A 193 -2.14 -1.51 -32.55
CA ASN A 193 -3.11 -2.48 -33.05
C ASN A 193 -4.53 -2.10 -32.56
N TYR A 194 -5.04 -0.99 -33.10
CA TYR A 194 -6.32 -0.37 -32.74
C TYR A 194 -7.47 -1.40 -32.64
N ASN A 195 -8.15 -1.43 -31.49
CA ASN A 195 -9.26 -2.35 -31.16
C ASN A 195 -10.59 -1.98 -31.87
N SER A 196 -10.52 -1.92 -33.20
CA SER A 196 -11.56 -1.32 -34.07
C SER A 196 -12.82 -2.18 -34.28
N ASP A 197 -12.81 -3.45 -33.85
CA ASP A 197 -14.01 -4.30 -33.80
C ASP A 197 -14.93 -3.95 -32.62
N HIS A 198 -14.39 -3.30 -31.58
CA HIS A 198 -15.11 -2.96 -30.34
C HIS A 198 -15.30 -1.44 -30.15
N TYR A 199 -14.31 -0.63 -30.53
CA TYR A 199 -14.31 0.81 -30.34
C TYR A 199 -14.12 1.56 -31.66
N MET A 200 -14.63 2.79 -31.73
CA MET A 200 -14.35 3.68 -32.86
C MET A 200 -12.91 4.17 -32.81
N VAL A 201 -12.36 4.53 -33.98
CA VAL A 201 -11.05 5.17 -34.13
C VAL A 201 -11.25 6.62 -34.54
N LEU A 202 -10.52 7.56 -33.94
CA LEU A 202 -10.58 8.99 -34.22
C LEU A 202 -9.25 9.48 -34.85
N PRO A 203 -9.10 9.46 -36.19
CA PRO A 203 -7.81 9.71 -36.84
C PRO A 203 -7.19 11.06 -36.44
N GLY A 204 -6.01 11.01 -35.82
CA GLY A 204 -5.25 12.20 -35.40
C GLY A 204 -5.73 12.88 -34.11
N VAL A 205 -6.71 12.33 -33.38
CA VAL A 205 -7.18 12.87 -32.08
C VAL A 205 -7.57 11.79 -31.05
N ASP A 206 -7.20 10.52 -31.27
CA ASP A 206 -7.68 9.34 -30.52
C ASP A 206 -7.20 9.23 -29.05
N CYS A 207 -6.35 10.16 -28.59
CA CYS A 207 -5.65 10.11 -27.30
C CYS A 207 -6.54 9.82 -26.07
N ALA A 208 -7.62 10.58 -25.88
CA ALA A 208 -8.56 10.38 -24.77
C ALA A 208 -9.47 9.15 -24.98
N ASN A 209 -9.81 8.81 -26.22
CA ASN A 209 -10.61 7.62 -26.56
C ASN A 209 -9.86 6.34 -26.15
N PHE A 210 -8.59 6.23 -26.52
CA PHE A 210 -7.73 5.11 -26.14
C PHE A 210 -7.48 5.05 -24.62
N THR A 211 -7.20 6.20 -24.00
CA THR A 211 -7.07 6.30 -22.53
C THR A 211 -8.35 5.79 -21.84
N SER A 212 -9.52 6.17 -22.35
CA SER A 212 -10.81 5.73 -21.80
C SER A 212 -11.03 4.21 -21.94
N GLN A 213 -10.67 3.61 -23.07
CA GLN A 213 -10.71 2.15 -23.24
C GLN A 213 -9.85 1.45 -22.18
N SER A 214 -8.62 1.93 -21.94
CA SER A 214 -7.74 1.38 -20.90
C SER A 214 -8.34 1.46 -19.49
N LEU A 215 -9.03 2.56 -19.16
CA LEU A 215 -9.71 2.74 -17.88
C LEU A 215 -10.93 1.82 -17.73
N LEU A 216 -11.66 1.53 -18.82
CA LEU A 216 -12.75 0.55 -18.78
C LEU A 216 -12.20 -0.86 -18.49
N GLU A 217 -11.09 -1.27 -19.12
CA GLU A 217 -10.42 -2.55 -18.83
C GLU A 217 -9.78 -2.61 -17.43
N ARG A 218 -9.35 -1.45 -16.88
CA ARG A 218 -8.98 -1.32 -15.45
C ARG A 218 -10.11 -1.74 -14.51
N GLY A 219 -11.36 -1.69 -14.98
CA GLY A 219 -12.56 -1.98 -14.21
C GLY A 219 -13.33 -0.72 -13.76
N TRP A 220 -13.11 0.43 -14.39
CA TRP A 220 -13.97 1.60 -14.15
C TRP A 220 -15.36 1.36 -14.74
N GLU A 221 -16.40 1.45 -13.90
CA GLU A 221 -17.77 1.54 -14.39
C GLU A 221 -18.01 2.90 -15.07
N GLU A 222 -18.68 2.89 -16.22
CA GLU A 222 -19.22 4.09 -16.86
C GLU A 222 -20.25 4.80 -15.96
N ASP A 223 -20.42 6.11 -16.08
CA ASP A 223 -21.54 6.82 -15.44
C ASP A 223 -22.34 7.69 -16.44
N GLU A 224 -22.86 8.86 -16.03
CA GLU A 224 -23.53 9.82 -16.93
C GLU A 224 -22.55 10.86 -17.50
N GLY A 225 -21.41 11.05 -16.85
CA GLY A 225 -20.38 12.01 -17.22
C GLY A 225 -19.30 11.40 -18.11
N TRP A 226 -19.10 10.08 -18.09
CA TRP A 226 -18.12 9.35 -18.92
C TRP A 226 -18.66 7.98 -19.37
N HIS A 227 -18.80 7.77 -20.68
CA HIS A 227 -19.37 6.55 -21.30
C HIS A 227 -19.10 6.40 -22.81
N TYR A 228 -19.17 5.16 -23.30
CA TYR A 228 -19.16 4.72 -24.71
C TYR A 228 -20.27 3.68 -24.95
N ARG A 229 -21.46 4.13 -25.37
CA ARG A 229 -22.69 3.32 -25.42
C ARG A 229 -23.33 3.32 -26.80
N GLY A 230 -22.86 2.46 -27.70
CA GLY A 230 -23.62 1.98 -28.87
C GLY A 230 -24.28 3.05 -29.76
N GLY A 231 -23.61 4.20 -29.96
CA GLY A 231 -24.15 5.36 -30.69
C GLY A 231 -24.28 6.64 -29.86
N ASN A 232 -24.10 6.57 -28.53
CA ASN A 232 -23.93 7.72 -27.64
C ASN A 232 -22.57 7.62 -26.95
N VAL A 233 -21.73 8.65 -27.08
CA VAL A 233 -20.40 8.71 -26.44
C VAL A 233 -20.25 10.07 -25.76
N SER A 234 -19.75 10.09 -24.53
CA SER A 234 -19.54 11.32 -23.77
C SER A 234 -18.37 12.13 -24.36
N SER A 235 -18.40 13.45 -24.21
CA SER A 235 -17.26 14.30 -24.63
C SER A 235 -15.99 13.96 -23.85
N SER A 236 -16.11 13.62 -22.57
CA SER A 236 -15.03 13.20 -21.69
C SER A 236 -14.34 11.88 -22.08
N TRP A 237 -15.02 11.03 -22.85
CA TRP A 237 -14.42 9.81 -23.39
C TRP A 237 -13.48 10.14 -24.56
N ILE A 238 -13.77 11.18 -25.35
CA ILE A 238 -13.10 11.44 -26.64
C ILE A 238 -12.22 12.69 -26.70
N SER A 239 -12.33 13.60 -25.72
CA SER A 239 -11.58 14.86 -25.68
C SER A 239 -10.76 14.96 -24.40
N SER A 240 -9.47 15.28 -24.54
CA SER A 240 -8.53 15.46 -23.42
C SER A 240 -9.00 16.54 -22.43
N THR A 241 -9.41 17.70 -22.94
CA THR A 241 -10.00 18.81 -22.15
C THR A 241 -11.29 18.40 -21.43
N ALA A 242 -12.15 17.61 -22.07
CA ALA A 242 -13.38 17.15 -21.42
C ALA A 242 -13.11 16.02 -20.41
N MET A 243 -12.09 15.20 -20.62
CA MET A 243 -11.60 14.21 -19.65
C MET A 243 -11.03 14.91 -18.42
N ARG A 244 -10.21 15.96 -18.61
CA ARG A 244 -9.70 16.83 -17.53
C ARG A 244 -10.82 17.34 -16.63
N ASP A 245 -11.87 17.89 -17.25
CA ASP A 245 -12.99 18.49 -16.52
C ASP A 245 -13.85 17.45 -15.80
N TYR A 246 -14.05 16.29 -16.42
CA TYR A 246 -14.64 15.14 -15.76
C TYR A 246 -13.79 14.69 -14.56
N LEU A 247 -12.49 14.42 -14.71
CA LEU A 247 -11.62 13.94 -13.63
C LEU A 247 -11.52 14.95 -12.46
N ASN A 248 -11.45 16.25 -12.74
CA ASN A 248 -11.54 17.31 -11.73
C ASN A 248 -12.88 17.32 -10.97
N SER A 249 -13.98 16.88 -11.60
CA SER A 249 -15.30 16.76 -10.96
C SER A 249 -15.51 15.46 -10.19
N ARG A 250 -14.62 14.46 -10.34
CA ARG A 250 -14.72 13.13 -9.70
C ARG A 250 -13.54 12.89 -8.74
N PRO A 251 -13.43 13.62 -7.61
CA PRO A 251 -12.37 13.44 -6.61
C PRO A 251 -12.46 12.08 -5.87
N ASP A 252 -13.51 11.32 -6.09
CA ASP A 252 -13.67 9.91 -5.72
C ASP A 252 -12.90 8.96 -6.67
N ARG A 253 -12.75 9.32 -7.96
CA ARG A 253 -12.04 8.53 -8.98
C ARG A 253 -10.58 8.93 -9.20
N ALA A 254 -10.23 10.20 -8.99
CA ALA A 254 -8.89 10.72 -9.26
C ALA A 254 -8.41 11.75 -8.21
N THR A 255 -7.11 12.02 -8.18
CA THR A 255 -6.49 13.17 -7.51
C THR A 255 -5.61 13.91 -8.53
N PRO A 256 -5.82 15.20 -8.82
CA PRO A 256 -4.93 15.95 -9.70
C PRO A 256 -3.55 16.15 -9.05
N LEU A 257 -2.50 16.07 -9.86
CA LEU A 257 -1.11 16.35 -9.53
C LEU A 257 -0.52 17.32 -10.57
N ASP A 258 0.29 18.27 -10.13
CA ASP A 258 1.18 19.02 -11.04
C ASP A 258 2.57 18.36 -11.13
N ASP A 259 3.41 18.80 -12.08
CA ASP A 259 4.72 18.16 -12.33
C ASP A 259 5.76 18.41 -11.22
N THR A 260 5.49 19.30 -10.25
CA THR A 260 6.31 19.38 -9.01
C THR A 260 6.01 18.24 -8.03
N GLN A 261 4.91 17.51 -8.25
CA GLN A 261 4.50 16.34 -7.49
C GLN A 261 4.82 15.02 -8.21
N ARG A 262 5.73 15.03 -9.19
CA ARG A 262 6.04 13.88 -10.06
C ARG A 262 6.38 12.59 -9.30
N ASP A 263 7.03 12.71 -8.14
CA ASP A 263 7.37 11.59 -7.25
C ASP A 263 6.14 10.84 -6.66
N LEU A 264 4.92 11.37 -6.84
CA LEU A 264 3.66 10.74 -6.44
C LEU A 264 2.90 10.05 -7.58
N VAL A 265 3.39 10.16 -8.83
CA VAL A 265 2.77 9.55 -10.02
C VAL A 265 3.16 8.07 -10.09
N ARG A 266 2.21 7.21 -10.46
CA ARG A 266 2.35 5.75 -10.40
C ARG A 266 1.88 5.11 -11.71
N VAL A 267 2.27 3.88 -11.98
CA VAL A 267 1.81 3.13 -13.17
C VAL A 267 0.28 3.00 -13.18
N GLY A 268 -0.33 3.24 -14.34
CA GLY A 268 -1.79 3.32 -14.52
C GLY A 268 -2.42 4.66 -14.14
N ASP A 269 -1.65 5.64 -13.66
CA ASP A 269 -2.10 7.04 -13.59
C ASP A 269 -2.22 7.65 -15.01
N VAL A 270 -2.93 8.78 -15.14
CA VAL A 270 -3.17 9.43 -16.43
C VAL A 270 -2.34 10.71 -16.55
N ALA A 271 -1.54 10.83 -17.61
CA ALA A 271 -0.79 12.03 -17.95
C ALA A 271 -1.59 12.94 -18.89
N GLN A 272 -1.54 14.24 -18.65
CA GLN A 272 -2.13 15.26 -19.51
C GLN A 272 -1.13 16.35 -19.86
N PHE A 273 -0.94 16.55 -21.15
CA PHE A 273 -0.08 17.56 -21.73
C PHE A 273 -0.89 18.76 -22.21
N ASP A 274 -0.26 19.93 -22.19
CA ASP A 274 -0.76 21.20 -22.68
C ASP A 274 0.32 21.76 -23.61
N TRP A 275 0.31 21.33 -24.88
CA TRP A 275 1.43 21.58 -25.81
C TRP A 275 1.56 23.06 -26.18
N ASP A 276 0.44 23.78 -26.35
CA ASP A 276 0.43 25.19 -26.73
C ASP A 276 0.44 26.16 -25.54
N ASN A 277 0.26 25.67 -24.30
CA ASN A 277 0.12 26.44 -23.06
C ASN A 277 -1.17 27.28 -23.00
N SER A 278 -2.23 26.81 -23.66
CA SER A 278 -3.59 27.36 -23.54
C SER A 278 -4.22 27.10 -22.15
N GLY A 279 -3.70 26.11 -21.41
CA GLY A 279 -4.31 25.60 -20.20
C GLY A 279 -5.44 24.60 -20.44
N ASP A 280 -5.81 24.31 -21.70
CA ASP A 280 -6.93 23.41 -22.01
C ASP A 280 -6.58 21.91 -21.89
N ARG A 281 -5.26 21.60 -21.91
CA ARG A 281 -4.67 20.26 -21.88
C ARG A 281 -5.15 19.39 -23.04
N ASP A 282 -4.69 19.75 -24.24
CA ASP A 282 -5.10 19.19 -25.52
C ASP A 282 -4.82 17.68 -25.71
N HIS A 283 -3.86 17.10 -24.98
CA HIS A 283 -3.46 15.70 -25.15
C HIS A 283 -3.39 14.88 -23.85
N THR A 284 -3.79 13.60 -23.91
CA THR A 284 -3.82 12.66 -22.77
C THR A 284 -3.13 11.34 -23.13
N ALA A 285 -2.39 10.75 -22.19
CA ALA A 285 -1.78 9.43 -22.31
C ALA A 285 -1.81 8.66 -20.98
N VAL A 286 -1.57 7.34 -21.01
CA VAL A 286 -1.50 6.47 -19.81
C VAL A 286 -0.06 6.35 -19.34
N VAL A 287 0.21 6.46 -18.04
CA VAL A 287 1.53 6.23 -17.45
C VAL A 287 1.83 4.72 -17.46
N THR A 288 2.77 4.30 -18.32
CA THR A 288 3.13 2.90 -18.53
C THR A 288 4.34 2.46 -17.73
N GLN A 289 5.24 3.39 -17.37
CA GLN A 289 6.38 3.12 -16.49
C GLN A 289 6.71 4.36 -15.64
N VAL A 290 7.16 4.14 -14.41
CA VAL A 290 7.75 5.14 -13.51
C VAL A 290 9.07 4.57 -12.97
N GLU A 291 10.11 5.40 -12.87
CA GLU A 291 11.40 5.03 -12.27
C GLU A 291 11.85 6.14 -11.31
N HIS A 292 11.99 5.81 -10.03
CA HIS A 292 12.50 6.73 -9.01
C HIS A 292 14.01 6.54 -8.83
N THR A 293 14.78 7.63 -8.93
CA THR A 293 16.25 7.61 -8.81
C THR A 293 16.75 8.73 -7.88
N ASP A 294 18.01 8.67 -7.44
CA ASP A 294 18.68 9.76 -6.70
C ASP A 294 18.71 11.10 -7.49
N ALA A 295 18.48 11.06 -8.81
CA ALA A 295 18.41 12.23 -9.68
C ALA A 295 16.96 12.76 -9.89
N GLY A 296 15.96 12.09 -9.33
CA GLY A 296 14.53 12.39 -9.50
C GLY A 296 13.75 11.25 -10.18
N THR A 297 12.46 11.50 -10.41
CA THR A 297 11.52 10.53 -11.01
C THR A 297 11.41 10.69 -12.53
N LYS A 298 11.64 9.60 -13.27
CA LYS A 298 11.32 9.48 -14.70
C LYS A 298 9.97 8.81 -14.91
N ILE A 299 9.29 9.20 -15.99
CA ILE A 299 7.97 8.71 -16.38
C ILE A 299 7.96 8.45 -17.88
N TRP A 300 7.33 7.35 -18.28
CA TRP A 300 7.03 7.02 -19.67
C TRP A 300 5.53 6.80 -19.86
N VAL A 301 5.04 7.12 -21.05
CA VAL A 301 3.61 7.04 -21.39
C VAL A 301 3.33 6.24 -22.66
N GLY A 302 2.18 5.56 -22.65
CA GLY A 302 1.58 4.86 -23.79
C GLY A 302 0.29 5.55 -24.26
N GLY A 303 0.01 5.54 -25.56
CA GLY A 303 -1.05 6.35 -26.16
C GLY A 303 -1.24 6.20 -27.67
N HIS A 304 -2.29 6.84 -28.18
CA HIS A 304 -2.61 7.02 -29.60
C HIS A 304 -2.49 8.50 -30.02
N THR A 305 -2.80 8.84 -31.28
CA THR A 305 -2.53 10.14 -31.95
C THR A 305 -1.07 10.28 -32.37
N LYS A 306 -0.17 9.99 -31.44
CA LYS A 306 1.16 9.46 -31.73
C LYS A 306 1.16 8.06 -31.11
N ASP A 307 1.21 7.02 -31.94
CA ASP A 307 1.15 5.63 -31.49
C ASP A 307 2.44 5.30 -30.70
N ILE A 308 2.32 5.09 -29.39
CA ILE A 308 3.44 4.93 -28.45
C ILE A 308 3.11 3.95 -27.31
N ASP A 309 4.13 3.26 -26.81
CA ASP A 309 4.09 2.35 -25.65
C ASP A 309 4.88 2.91 -24.44
N PHE A 310 6.10 3.41 -24.67
CA PHE A 310 7.00 3.95 -23.65
C PHE A 310 7.70 5.24 -24.11
N TRP A 311 6.95 6.31 -24.36
CA TRP A 311 7.56 7.63 -24.67
C TRP A 311 7.98 8.34 -23.38
N ASP A 312 9.26 8.70 -23.27
CA ASP A 312 9.81 9.46 -22.14
C ASP A 312 9.19 10.87 -22.09
N VAL A 313 8.60 11.24 -20.95
CA VAL A 313 7.88 12.52 -20.76
C VAL A 313 8.82 13.72 -20.92
N ASP A 314 10.09 13.60 -20.53
CA ASP A 314 11.04 14.70 -20.63
C ASP A 314 11.52 14.91 -22.07
N GLU A 315 11.67 13.82 -22.85
CA GLU A 315 11.88 13.92 -24.30
C GLU A 315 10.65 14.52 -24.99
N ALA A 316 9.45 14.16 -24.56
CA ALA A 316 8.21 14.70 -25.09
C ALA A 316 8.10 16.22 -24.90
N LEU A 317 8.34 16.71 -23.68
CA LEU A 317 8.36 18.15 -23.39
C LEU A 317 9.54 18.87 -24.07
N ALA A 318 10.72 18.24 -24.17
CA ALA A 318 11.88 18.83 -24.84
C ALA A 318 11.71 18.96 -26.38
N THR A 319 10.81 18.17 -26.98
CA THR A 319 10.58 18.17 -28.44
C THR A 319 9.28 18.84 -28.86
N GLY A 320 8.21 18.70 -28.07
CA GLY A 320 6.91 19.35 -28.30
C GLY A 320 6.77 20.74 -27.65
N GLY A 321 7.50 21.01 -26.57
CA GLY A 321 7.26 22.16 -25.70
C GLY A 321 6.13 21.88 -24.70
N GLY A 322 5.41 22.94 -24.31
CA GLY A 322 4.25 22.84 -23.43
C GLY A 322 4.56 22.54 -21.95
N THR A 323 3.56 22.03 -21.25
CA THR A 323 3.67 21.52 -19.87
C THR A 323 2.96 20.17 -19.72
N VAL A 324 3.25 19.45 -18.62
CA VAL A 324 2.57 18.20 -18.24
C VAL A 324 1.94 18.34 -16.85
N SER A 325 0.93 17.53 -16.61
CA SER A 325 0.25 17.34 -15.32
C SER A 325 -0.33 15.93 -15.29
N TYR A 326 -0.77 15.45 -14.12
CA TYR A 326 -1.26 14.07 -13.98
C TYR A 326 -2.56 14.02 -13.20
N PHE A 327 -3.31 12.94 -13.41
CA PHE A 327 -4.38 12.51 -12.54
C PHE A 327 -3.99 11.16 -11.95
N SER A 328 -3.75 11.15 -10.64
CA SER A 328 -3.46 9.93 -9.91
C SER A 328 -4.76 9.15 -9.69
N ILE A 329 -4.86 7.98 -10.32
CA ILE A 329 -6.09 7.21 -10.46
C ILE A 329 -6.30 6.33 -9.22
N LYS A 330 -7.57 6.19 -8.82
CA LYS A 330 -8.01 5.38 -7.68
C LYS A 330 -8.53 4.01 -8.13
#